data_AF-A0A1J9P665-F1
#
_entry.id   AF-A0A1J9P665-F1
#
_cell.length_a   1.000
_cell.length_b   1.000
_cell.length_c   1.000
_cell.angle_alpha   90.00
_cell.angle_beta   90.00
_cell.angle_gamma   90.00
#
_symmetry.space_group_name_H-M   'P 1'
#
loop_
_entity.id
_entity.type
_entity.pdbx_description
1 polymer ?
#
loop_
_entity_poly.entity_id
_entity_poly.type
_entity_poly.pdbx_seq_one_letter_code
_entity_poly.pdbx_strand_id
1 'polypeptide(L)'
;MNWFKQTLANVAGTQEPIYGPEAIQTVTAQAQALTVPYRELTKDDLRWRAMQSTSVETQTFYLFSDSGELAMVQVIYSNVAGIHTTCHFNSKIYATDGKSPHKWCSDSVQNYMFDEDMLSFGGDNIALTLNAEGDTYTIKSAMNEESLVNVSLKRTAPGFAVGRNGTSTFGTDPENPWGSMRHVFWPRCQVEGTIVTPEREIDFKGRGVFIHALQGMKPHHLAARWNFGTFQSPTYSAVFMEYTTPPSYGSTIVGVGGIAKDGEIVIAGPVKPAIHLESVEDSHNDWPEPKSIKFTWDGKSKDDKPVDAVLQGSMGQRLDRVDVMAEVPGLIKSIVGSVAGTKPYIYQFSPQDKLTLKIRVGDTEDTEQGTLYSEATFIS
;
A
#
# COMPACT_ATOMS: atom_id res chain seq x y z
N MET A 1 3.68 34.38 3.00
CA MET A 1 4.72 34.17 4.04
C MET A 1 4.98 32.69 4.35
N ASN A 2 3.98 31.82 4.31
CA ASN A 2 4.17 30.35 4.48
C ASN A 2 4.80 29.65 3.27
N TRP A 3 4.54 30.12 2.04
CA TRP A 3 5.19 29.57 0.83
C TRP A 3 6.72 29.71 0.83
N PHE A 4 7.26 30.86 1.25
CA PHE A 4 8.71 31.07 1.36
C PHE A 4 9.35 30.18 2.45
N LYS A 5 8.65 29.96 3.58
CA LYS A 5 9.07 29.02 4.63
C LYS A 5 9.02 27.56 4.14
N GLN A 6 8.04 27.22 3.31
CA GLN A 6 7.93 25.91 2.67
C GLN A 6 9.06 25.68 1.66
N THR A 7 9.41 26.68 0.84
CA THR A 7 10.58 26.60 -0.06
C THR A 7 11.88 26.42 0.73
N LEU A 8 12.04 27.14 1.86
CA LEU A 8 13.20 26.99 2.74
C LEU A 8 13.23 25.62 3.44
N ALA A 9 12.11 25.11 3.96
CA ALA A 9 12.05 23.77 4.56
C ALA A 9 12.31 22.65 3.54
N ASN A 10 11.81 22.83 2.31
CA ASN A 10 12.01 21.90 1.21
C ASN A 10 13.48 21.80 0.74
N VAL A 11 14.29 22.83 0.99
CA VAL A 11 15.69 22.95 0.55
C VAL A 11 16.69 22.79 1.71
N ALA A 12 16.33 23.15 2.94
CA ALA A 12 17.26 23.25 4.07
C ALA A 12 17.06 22.18 5.16
N GLY A 13 16.08 21.27 5.05
CA GLY A 13 15.83 20.23 6.06
C GLY A 13 15.37 20.76 7.43
N THR A 14 14.81 21.99 7.48
CA THR A 14 14.24 22.56 8.71
C THR A 14 12.88 21.94 9.03
N GLN A 15 12.45 21.97 10.30
CA GLN A 15 11.10 21.58 10.71
C GLN A 15 10.05 22.25 9.80
N GLU A 16 9.11 21.44 9.28
CA GLU A 16 7.99 21.97 8.50
C GLU A 16 7.20 22.99 9.34
N PRO A 17 6.63 24.03 8.69
CA PRO A 17 5.63 24.86 9.34
C PRO A 17 4.49 23.99 9.90
N ILE A 18 3.98 24.36 11.08
CA ILE A 18 2.74 23.77 11.59
C ILE A 18 1.57 24.42 10.85
N TYR A 19 0.92 23.65 9.98
CA TYR A 19 -0.23 24.07 9.17
C TYR A 19 -1.57 23.78 9.86
N GLY A 20 -1.62 22.74 10.70
CA GLY A 20 -2.84 22.31 11.40
C GLY A 20 -3.64 21.23 10.64
N PRO A 21 -4.56 20.54 11.32
CA PRO A 21 -5.39 19.48 10.73
C PRO A 21 -6.33 19.97 9.62
N GLU A 22 -6.62 21.25 9.55
CA GLU A 22 -7.39 21.89 8.48
C GLU A 22 -6.65 21.91 7.13
N ALA A 23 -5.33 21.79 7.16
CA ALA A 23 -4.49 21.78 5.95
C ALA A 23 -4.41 20.41 5.27
N ILE A 24 -5.19 19.42 5.74
CA ILE A 24 -5.42 18.16 5.04
C ILE A 24 -6.92 17.98 4.80
N GLN A 25 -7.30 17.84 3.54
CA GLN A 25 -8.67 17.49 3.15
C GLN A 25 -8.72 15.98 2.94
N THR A 26 -9.09 15.26 3.99
CA THR A 26 -8.98 13.80 4.04
C THR A 26 -10.01 13.12 3.13
N VAL A 27 -9.60 12.01 2.52
CA VAL A 27 -10.53 11.13 1.79
C VAL A 27 -11.62 10.56 2.70
N THR A 28 -11.35 10.41 4.00
CA THR A 28 -12.33 9.93 4.99
C THR A 28 -13.44 10.95 5.24
N ALA A 29 -13.11 12.24 5.33
CA ALA A 29 -14.11 13.31 5.42
C ALA A 29 -14.93 13.41 4.13
N GLN A 30 -14.30 13.24 2.96
CA GLN A 30 -15.03 13.16 1.69
C GLN A 30 -16.03 11.99 1.70
N ALA A 31 -15.61 10.81 2.14
CA ALA A 31 -16.47 9.62 2.18
C ALA A 31 -17.66 9.77 3.13
N GLN A 32 -17.48 10.42 4.29
CA GLN A 32 -18.56 10.69 5.25
C GLN A 32 -19.63 11.64 4.69
N ALA A 33 -19.28 12.48 3.72
CA ALA A 33 -20.22 13.38 3.06
C ALA A 33 -21.02 12.71 1.91
N LEU A 34 -20.74 11.44 1.59
CA LEU A 34 -21.41 10.70 0.52
C LEU A 34 -22.44 9.71 1.09
N THR A 35 -23.49 9.42 0.32
CA THR A 35 -24.45 8.35 0.64
C THR A 35 -23.78 6.98 0.60
N VAL A 36 -22.95 6.73 -0.42
CA VAL A 36 -22.08 5.55 -0.53
C VAL A 36 -20.64 6.02 -0.33
N PRO A 37 -19.91 5.52 0.69
CA PRO A 37 -18.60 6.06 1.10
C PRO A 37 -17.44 5.66 0.17
N TYR A 38 -17.73 5.02 -0.94
CA TYR A 38 -16.77 4.57 -1.94
C TYR A 38 -17.42 4.52 -3.31
N ARG A 39 -16.61 4.29 -4.33
CA ARG A 39 -17.10 3.86 -5.64
C ARG A 39 -16.25 2.74 -6.20
N GLU A 40 -16.83 1.99 -7.12
CA GLU A 40 -16.09 1.00 -7.91
C GLU A 40 -15.13 1.69 -8.88
N LEU A 41 -14.00 1.04 -9.15
CA LEU A 41 -12.98 1.53 -10.07
C LEU A 41 -13.38 1.29 -11.52
N THR A 42 -13.11 2.29 -12.35
CA THR A 42 -13.09 2.14 -13.81
C THR A 42 -11.64 1.97 -14.28
N LYS A 43 -11.46 1.69 -15.58
CA LYS A 43 -10.12 1.58 -16.17
C LYS A 43 -9.31 2.87 -15.99
N ASP A 44 -9.96 4.03 -16.05
CA ASP A 44 -9.30 5.34 -15.91
C ASP A 44 -8.63 5.54 -14.54
N ASP A 45 -9.09 4.83 -13.51
CA ASP A 45 -8.50 4.88 -12.18
C ASP A 45 -7.17 4.13 -12.06
N LEU A 46 -6.91 3.26 -13.02
CA LEU A 46 -5.71 2.43 -13.08
C LEU A 46 -4.59 3.11 -13.88
N ARG A 47 -4.88 4.27 -14.47
CA ARG A 47 -3.90 5.05 -15.22
C ARG A 47 -2.81 5.58 -14.30
N TRP A 48 -1.57 5.35 -14.71
CA TRP A 48 -0.40 6.05 -14.19
C TRP A 48 -0.59 7.56 -14.35
N ARG A 49 -0.32 8.31 -13.29
CA ARG A 49 -0.29 9.78 -13.35
C ARG A 49 1.06 10.29 -13.84
N ALA A 50 2.13 9.57 -13.55
CA ALA A 50 3.50 9.88 -13.95
C ALA A 50 3.81 11.39 -13.78
N MET A 51 3.57 11.90 -12.56
CA MET A 51 3.61 13.34 -12.32
C MET A 51 4.99 13.91 -12.68
N GLN A 52 4.97 15.14 -13.19
CA GLN A 52 6.17 15.91 -13.53
C GLN A 52 6.68 16.73 -12.33
N SER A 53 6.09 16.53 -11.16
CA SER A 53 6.50 17.11 -9.87
C SER A 53 6.94 16.02 -8.92
N THR A 54 7.56 16.41 -7.80
CA THR A 54 7.98 15.49 -6.74
C THR A 54 6.86 14.52 -6.38
N SER A 55 7.08 13.23 -6.62
CA SER A 55 6.10 12.20 -6.36
C SER A 55 6.71 10.81 -6.29
N VAL A 56 5.98 9.89 -5.66
CA VAL A 56 6.21 8.45 -5.72
C VAL A 56 4.89 7.79 -6.10
N GLU A 57 4.84 7.15 -7.25
CA GLU A 57 3.71 6.38 -7.73
C GLU A 57 4.07 4.90 -7.78
N THR A 58 3.21 4.05 -7.20
CA THR A 58 3.48 2.61 -7.14
C THR A 58 2.28 1.79 -7.59
N GLN A 59 2.58 0.69 -8.25
CA GLN A 59 1.65 -0.42 -8.44
C GLN A 59 2.25 -1.63 -7.72
N THR A 60 1.60 -2.04 -6.63
CA THR A 60 2.05 -3.13 -5.75
C THR A 60 1.07 -4.29 -5.83
N PHE A 61 1.61 -5.49 -5.95
CA PHE A 61 0.88 -6.76 -6.02
C PHE A 61 1.38 -7.67 -4.90
N TYR A 62 0.49 -8.09 -4.01
CA TYR A 62 0.81 -9.15 -3.03
C TYR A 62 0.18 -10.46 -3.48
N LEU A 63 0.96 -11.54 -3.48
CA LEU A 63 0.61 -12.84 -4.01
C LEU A 63 0.60 -13.88 -2.88
N PHE A 64 -0.46 -14.65 -2.80
CA PHE A 64 -0.66 -15.73 -1.82
C PHE A 64 -0.93 -17.01 -2.60
N SER A 65 0.04 -17.92 -2.66
CA SER A 65 -0.15 -19.18 -3.38
C SER A 65 -1.03 -20.15 -2.57
N ASP A 66 -1.68 -21.07 -3.27
CA ASP A 66 -2.42 -22.17 -2.64
C ASP A 66 -1.49 -23.14 -1.88
N SER A 67 -0.20 -23.15 -2.24
CA SER A 67 0.86 -23.89 -1.55
C SER A 67 1.39 -23.19 -0.28
N GLY A 68 0.95 -21.97 0.02
CA GLY A 68 1.31 -21.22 1.23
C GLY A 68 2.51 -20.28 1.07
N GLU A 69 2.99 -20.07 -0.16
CA GLU A 69 4.05 -19.11 -0.48
C GLU A 69 3.48 -17.69 -0.52
N LEU A 70 4.32 -16.73 -0.11
CA LEU A 70 3.97 -15.31 -0.07
C LEU A 70 5.00 -14.52 -0.88
N ALA A 71 4.53 -13.62 -1.75
CA ALA A 71 5.38 -12.71 -2.49
C ALA A 71 4.79 -11.31 -2.63
N MET A 72 5.66 -10.34 -2.88
CA MET A 72 5.32 -8.99 -3.31
C MET A 72 6.04 -8.70 -4.63
N VAL A 73 5.33 -8.12 -5.58
CA VAL A 73 5.89 -7.58 -6.82
C VAL A 73 5.45 -6.13 -6.93
N GLN A 74 6.35 -5.22 -7.28
CA GLN A 74 6.05 -3.80 -7.30
C GLN A 74 6.81 -3.08 -8.41
N VAL A 75 6.12 -2.15 -9.08
CA VAL A 75 6.75 -1.11 -9.90
C VAL A 75 6.65 0.21 -9.15
N ILE A 76 7.77 0.92 -9.06
CA ILE A 76 7.85 2.28 -8.50
C ILE A 76 8.24 3.23 -9.63
N TYR A 77 7.47 4.29 -9.83
CA TYR A 77 7.85 5.48 -10.58
C TYR A 77 8.05 6.63 -9.60
N SER A 78 9.26 7.17 -9.52
CA SER A 78 9.59 8.30 -8.65
C SER A 78 10.03 9.49 -9.46
N ASN A 79 9.46 10.66 -9.21
CA ASN A 79 9.94 11.93 -9.74
C ASN A 79 10.47 12.77 -8.58
N VAL A 80 11.69 13.28 -8.71
CA VAL A 80 12.38 14.07 -7.69
C VAL A 80 12.49 15.50 -8.20
N ALA A 81 11.70 16.40 -7.58
CA ALA A 81 11.68 17.83 -7.87
C ALA A 81 11.36 18.22 -9.32
N GLY A 82 10.81 17.32 -10.14
CA GLY A 82 10.58 17.54 -11.57
C GLY A 82 11.84 17.43 -12.43
N ILE A 83 12.97 17.04 -11.84
CA ILE A 83 14.29 17.12 -12.49
C ILE A 83 14.83 15.73 -12.81
N HIS A 84 14.49 14.74 -12.00
CA HIS A 84 14.99 13.39 -12.16
C HIS A 84 13.89 12.38 -11.92
N THR A 85 13.74 11.44 -12.86
CA THR A 85 12.81 10.32 -12.74
C THR A 85 13.60 9.03 -12.60
N THR A 86 13.24 8.21 -11.62
CA THR A 86 13.73 6.84 -11.46
C THR A 86 12.57 5.87 -11.46
N CYS A 87 12.79 4.70 -12.08
CA CYS A 87 11.84 3.60 -12.02
C CYS A 87 12.54 2.37 -11.44
N HIS A 88 11.84 1.64 -10.58
CA HIS A 88 12.34 0.39 -9.99
C HIS A 88 11.30 -0.71 -10.13
N PHE A 89 11.78 -1.93 -10.37
CA PHE A 89 11.00 -3.15 -10.23
C PHE A 89 11.51 -3.92 -9.01
N ASN A 90 10.61 -4.21 -8.09
CA ASN A 90 10.91 -4.95 -6.89
C ASN A 90 10.19 -6.30 -6.92
N SER A 91 10.89 -7.36 -6.54
CA SER A 91 10.28 -8.65 -6.24
C SER A 91 10.79 -9.18 -4.89
N LYS A 92 9.87 -9.60 -4.05
CA LYS A 92 10.15 -10.19 -2.75
C LYS A 92 9.44 -11.51 -2.59
N ILE A 93 10.18 -12.59 -2.34
CA ILE A 93 9.62 -13.88 -1.92
C ILE A 93 9.92 -14.01 -0.44
N TYR A 94 8.87 -14.03 0.38
CA TYR A 94 9.01 -14.05 1.83
C TYR A 94 9.24 -15.49 2.31
N ALA A 95 10.41 -15.73 2.87
CA ALA A 95 10.61 -16.88 3.75
C ALA A 95 9.73 -16.75 5.01
N THR A 96 8.80 -17.70 5.19
CA THR A 96 7.82 -17.74 6.30
C THR A 96 8.21 -18.71 7.41
N ASP A 97 9.30 -19.47 7.24
CA ASP A 97 9.80 -20.47 8.19
C ASP A 97 10.57 -19.88 9.39
N GLY A 98 10.80 -18.56 9.38
CA GLY A 98 11.55 -17.82 10.40
C GLY A 98 13.05 -18.13 10.44
N LYS A 99 13.58 -18.87 9.46
CA LYS A 99 14.98 -19.36 9.41
C LYS A 99 15.68 -19.01 8.11
N SER A 100 14.97 -19.13 7.00
CA SER A 100 15.49 -18.89 5.67
C SER A 100 15.47 -17.38 5.37
N PRO A 101 16.45 -16.84 4.62
CA PRO A 101 16.41 -15.45 4.18
C PRO A 101 15.30 -15.25 3.14
N HIS A 102 14.70 -14.06 3.13
CA HIS A 102 13.84 -13.66 2.02
C HIS A 102 14.67 -13.53 0.73
N LYS A 103 14.06 -13.81 -0.43
CA LYS A 103 14.63 -13.37 -1.71
C LYS A 103 14.11 -11.97 -1.98
N TRP A 104 15.00 -10.98 -2.03
CA TRP A 104 14.68 -9.58 -2.30
C TRP A 104 15.51 -9.09 -3.47
N CYS A 105 14.83 -8.70 -4.55
CA CYS A 105 15.43 -8.07 -5.73
C CYS A 105 14.80 -6.69 -5.90
N SER A 106 15.64 -5.67 -6.05
CA SER A 106 15.25 -4.27 -6.26
C SER A 106 16.12 -3.70 -7.38
N ASP A 107 15.55 -3.63 -8.58
CA ASP A 107 16.31 -3.41 -9.81
C ASP A 107 15.83 -2.13 -10.50
N SER A 108 16.78 -1.24 -10.85
CA SER A 108 16.48 0.00 -11.58
C SER A 108 16.08 -0.29 -13.02
N VAL A 109 14.87 0.11 -13.42
CA VAL A 109 14.34 -0.07 -14.77
C VAL A 109 14.98 0.92 -15.73
N GLN A 110 15.58 0.42 -16.81
CA GLN A 110 16.13 1.23 -17.90
C GLN A 110 15.12 1.36 -19.05
N ASN A 111 15.22 2.45 -19.82
CA ASN A 111 14.38 2.73 -20.99
C ASN A 111 12.88 2.55 -20.72
N TYR A 112 12.41 3.02 -19.56
CA TYR A 112 11.02 2.86 -19.18
C TYR A 112 10.07 3.59 -20.14
N MET A 113 8.86 3.07 -20.27
CA MET A 113 7.80 3.65 -21.08
C MET A 113 6.42 3.29 -20.51
N PHE A 114 5.43 4.12 -20.87
CA PHE A 114 4.02 3.81 -20.68
C PHE A 114 3.39 3.53 -22.04
N ASP A 115 2.29 2.78 -22.07
CA ASP A 115 1.43 2.73 -23.25
C ASP A 115 0.68 4.07 -23.46
N GLU A 116 0.05 4.24 -24.63
CA GLU A 116 -0.64 5.49 -24.98
C GLU A 116 -1.75 5.87 -23.97
N ASP A 117 -2.40 4.86 -23.40
CA ASP A 117 -3.47 5.04 -22.42
C ASP A 117 -2.99 5.23 -20.98
N MET A 118 -1.67 5.14 -20.73
CA MET A 118 -1.05 5.19 -19.40
C MET A 118 -1.52 4.07 -18.46
N LEU A 119 -1.94 2.93 -18.97
CA LEU A 119 -2.45 1.78 -18.22
C LEU A 119 -1.42 0.65 -18.05
N SER A 120 -0.40 0.65 -18.89
CA SER A 120 0.68 -0.32 -18.88
C SER A 120 2.02 0.37 -18.69
N PHE A 121 2.96 -0.33 -18.07
CA PHE A 121 4.34 0.12 -17.86
C PHE A 121 5.30 -0.92 -18.43
N GLY A 122 6.37 -0.48 -19.06
CA GLY A 122 7.42 -1.36 -19.57
C GLY A 122 8.79 -0.72 -19.48
N GLY A 123 9.81 -1.51 -19.75
CA GLY A 123 11.20 -1.10 -19.85
C GLY A 123 12.07 -2.29 -20.22
N ASP A 124 13.38 -2.14 -20.17
CA ASP A 124 14.30 -3.22 -20.47
C ASP A 124 14.04 -4.42 -19.54
N ASN A 125 13.69 -5.56 -20.15
CA ASN A 125 13.39 -6.84 -19.48
C ASN A 125 12.22 -6.84 -18.48
N ILE A 126 11.33 -5.85 -18.53
CA ILE A 126 10.12 -5.79 -17.70
C ILE A 126 8.89 -5.31 -18.50
N ALA A 127 7.76 -5.98 -18.30
CA ALA A 127 6.46 -5.54 -18.77
C ALA A 127 5.39 -5.77 -17.70
N LEU A 128 4.63 -4.72 -17.40
CA LEU A 128 3.42 -4.72 -16.60
C LEU A 128 2.27 -4.25 -17.48
N THR A 129 1.41 -5.18 -17.91
CA THR A 129 0.38 -4.93 -18.91
C THR A 129 -1.01 -5.13 -18.33
N LEU A 130 -1.89 -4.15 -18.50
CA LEU A 130 -3.32 -4.31 -18.24
C LEU A 130 -4.01 -4.75 -19.54
N ASN A 131 -4.86 -5.78 -19.47
CA ASN A 131 -5.60 -6.23 -20.65
C ASN A 131 -6.63 -5.20 -21.15
N ALA A 132 -7.20 -5.48 -22.33
CA ALA A 132 -8.20 -4.61 -22.96
C ALA A 132 -9.43 -4.42 -22.06
N GLU A 133 -9.89 -5.48 -21.41
CA GLU A 133 -11.04 -5.51 -20.51
C GLU A 133 -10.80 -4.74 -19.20
N GLY A 134 -9.54 -4.48 -18.84
CA GLY A 134 -9.18 -3.73 -17.62
C GLY A 134 -9.36 -4.52 -16.32
N ASP A 135 -9.34 -5.86 -16.40
CA ASP A 135 -9.57 -6.75 -15.26
C ASP A 135 -8.38 -7.64 -14.92
N THR A 136 -7.34 -7.68 -15.77
CA THR A 136 -6.21 -8.58 -15.62
C THR A 136 -4.88 -7.86 -15.86
N TYR A 137 -4.01 -7.87 -14.86
CA TYR A 137 -2.60 -7.50 -15.04
C TYR A 137 -1.76 -8.73 -15.37
N THR A 138 -0.80 -8.58 -16.29
CA THR A 138 0.28 -9.55 -16.52
C THR A 138 1.61 -8.89 -16.23
N ILE A 139 2.45 -9.55 -15.42
CA ILE A 139 3.78 -9.06 -15.03
C ILE A 139 4.81 -10.05 -15.53
N LYS A 140 5.71 -9.60 -16.40
CA LYS A 140 6.83 -10.37 -16.93
C LYS A 140 8.13 -9.63 -16.68
N SER A 141 9.00 -10.21 -15.87
CA SER A 141 10.31 -9.65 -15.54
C SER A 141 11.40 -10.69 -15.72
N ALA A 142 12.42 -10.33 -16.50
CA ALA A 142 13.70 -11.03 -16.57
C ALA A 142 14.85 -10.09 -16.17
N MET A 143 14.57 -9.12 -15.30
CA MET A 143 15.55 -8.13 -14.85
C MET A 143 16.63 -8.73 -13.95
N ASN A 144 16.29 -9.81 -13.23
CA ASN A 144 17.17 -10.42 -12.24
C ASN A 144 17.05 -11.94 -12.27
N GLU A 145 18.15 -12.65 -12.50
CA GLU A 145 18.17 -14.13 -12.57
C GLU A 145 17.85 -14.79 -11.22
N GLU A 146 17.97 -14.04 -10.11
CA GLU A 146 17.53 -14.49 -8.78
C GLU A 146 16.00 -14.54 -8.65
N SER A 147 15.28 -13.86 -9.55
CA SER A 147 13.81 -13.74 -9.51
C SER A 147 13.24 -13.39 -10.91
N LEU A 148 12.97 -14.42 -11.70
CA LEU A 148 12.27 -14.30 -12.97
C LEU A 148 10.76 -14.38 -12.73
N VAL A 149 10.05 -13.28 -12.98
CA VAL A 149 8.62 -13.15 -12.68
C VAL A 149 7.80 -13.34 -13.95
N ASN A 150 6.82 -14.25 -13.93
CA ASN A 150 5.81 -14.37 -14.97
C ASN A 150 4.46 -14.74 -14.35
N VAL A 151 3.73 -13.72 -13.89
CA VAL A 151 2.45 -13.89 -13.19
C VAL A 151 1.35 -13.08 -13.83
N SER A 152 0.11 -13.54 -13.68
CA SER A 152 -1.09 -12.80 -14.03
C SER A 152 -2.01 -12.67 -12.82
N LEU A 153 -2.65 -11.53 -12.69
CA LEU A 153 -3.61 -11.23 -11.62
C LEU A 153 -4.91 -10.76 -12.24
N LYS A 154 -5.92 -11.63 -12.22
CA LYS A 154 -7.27 -11.32 -12.66
C LYS A 154 -8.14 -10.92 -11.47
N ARG A 155 -8.69 -9.72 -11.49
CA ARG A 155 -9.64 -9.24 -10.48
C ARG A 155 -10.87 -10.13 -10.44
N THR A 156 -11.26 -10.59 -9.25
CA THR A 156 -12.45 -11.45 -9.05
C THR A 156 -13.59 -10.78 -8.30
N ALA A 157 -13.35 -9.61 -7.69
CA ALA A 157 -14.37 -8.73 -7.12
C ALA A 157 -14.10 -7.28 -7.54
N PRO A 158 -15.10 -6.37 -7.63
CA PRO A 158 -14.86 -4.99 -8.01
C PRO A 158 -13.75 -4.34 -7.18
N GLY A 159 -12.91 -3.55 -7.85
CA GLY A 159 -11.95 -2.69 -7.17
C GLY A 159 -12.65 -1.45 -6.65
N PHE A 160 -12.10 -0.77 -5.66
CA PHE A 160 -12.71 0.43 -5.11
C PHE A 160 -11.72 1.57 -4.84
N ALA A 161 -12.29 2.77 -4.83
CA ALA A 161 -11.70 3.98 -4.27
C ALA A 161 -12.61 4.47 -3.14
N VAL A 162 -12.05 4.74 -1.95
CA VAL A 162 -12.80 5.37 -0.85
C VAL A 162 -13.03 6.85 -1.17
N GLY A 163 -14.16 7.39 -0.74
CA GLY A 163 -14.60 8.73 -1.11
C GLY A 163 -14.86 8.84 -2.61
N ARG A 164 -14.57 10.01 -3.19
CA ARG A 164 -14.84 10.26 -4.61
C ARG A 164 -13.79 9.65 -5.55
N ASN A 165 -12.55 9.51 -5.10
CA ASN A 165 -11.42 9.16 -5.98
C ASN A 165 -10.22 8.50 -5.26
N GLY A 166 -10.35 8.19 -3.96
CA GLY A 166 -9.28 7.61 -3.16
C GLY A 166 -8.22 8.61 -2.71
N THR A 167 -8.43 9.92 -2.89
CA THR A 167 -7.41 10.95 -2.71
C THR A 167 -7.69 11.87 -1.53
N SER A 168 -6.70 12.03 -0.64
CA SER A 168 -6.58 13.15 0.29
C SER A 168 -5.69 14.23 -0.33
N THR A 169 -5.99 15.51 -0.09
CA THR A 169 -5.15 16.64 -0.53
C THR A 169 -4.57 17.40 0.65
N PHE A 170 -3.44 18.07 0.41
CA PHE A 170 -2.69 18.81 1.41
C PHE A 170 -2.51 20.24 0.94
N GLY A 171 -2.83 21.20 1.81
CA GLY A 171 -2.85 22.62 1.47
C GLY A 171 -3.73 23.43 2.43
N THR A 172 -3.30 24.64 2.76
CA THR A 172 -4.16 25.63 3.45
C THR A 172 -5.21 26.25 2.52
N ASP A 173 -5.05 26.08 1.21
CA ASP A 173 -6.03 26.43 0.19
C ASP A 173 -6.52 25.13 -0.50
N PRO A 174 -7.72 24.62 -0.15
CA PRO A 174 -8.26 23.40 -0.72
C PRO A 174 -8.44 23.43 -2.24
N GLU A 175 -8.58 24.62 -2.85
CA GLU A 175 -8.73 24.75 -4.30
C GLU A 175 -7.38 24.68 -5.03
N ASN A 176 -6.28 24.89 -4.31
CA ASN A 176 -4.91 24.85 -4.83
C ASN A 176 -4.00 24.02 -3.91
N PRO A 177 -4.26 22.71 -3.77
CA PRO A 177 -3.45 21.86 -2.90
C PRO A 177 -2.02 21.73 -3.45
N TRP A 178 -1.04 21.69 -2.56
CA TRP A 178 0.37 21.50 -2.91
C TRP A 178 0.82 20.04 -2.87
N GLY A 179 -0.04 19.14 -2.39
CA GLY A 179 0.27 17.73 -2.27
C GLY A 179 -0.98 16.85 -2.24
N SER A 180 -0.79 15.57 -2.47
CA SER A 180 -1.86 14.59 -2.44
C SER A 180 -1.37 13.21 -2.00
N MET A 181 -2.30 12.41 -1.48
CA MET A 181 -2.11 11.00 -1.18
C MET A 181 -3.29 10.24 -1.76
N ARG A 182 -3.05 9.30 -2.67
CA ARG A 182 -4.09 8.50 -3.31
C ARG A 182 -3.84 7.01 -3.12
N HIS A 183 -4.91 6.26 -2.84
CA HIS A 183 -4.90 4.80 -2.88
C HIS A 183 -6.16 4.27 -3.57
N VAL A 184 -5.99 3.29 -4.45
CA VAL A 184 -7.08 2.48 -5.00
C VAL A 184 -6.71 1.00 -4.98
N PHE A 185 -7.71 0.14 -4.87
CA PHE A 185 -7.51 -1.27 -4.51
C PHE A 185 -8.27 -2.21 -5.42
N TRP A 186 -7.66 -3.34 -5.78
CA TRP A 186 -8.38 -4.56 -6.10
C TRP A 186 -8.26 -5.49 -4.89
N PRO A 187 -9.32 -5.66 -4.08
CA PRO A 187 -9.23 -6.40 -2.82
C PRO A 187 -9.06 -7.90 -3.02
N ARG A 188 -9.44 -8.42 -4.19
CA ARG A 188 -9.38 -9.84 -4.51
C ARG A 188 -9.02 -10.06 -5.98
N CYS A 189 -7.95 -10.78 -6.19
CA CYS A 189 -7.51 -11.27 -7.48
C CYS A 189 -7.31 -12.79 -7.42
N GLN A 190 -7.56 -13.47 -8.53
CA GLN A 190 -7.00 -14.78 -8.82
C GLN A 190 -5.61 -14.58 -9.42
N VAL A 191 -4.62 -15.31 -8.89
CA VAL A 191 -3.24 -15.28 -9.37
C VAL A 191 -2.96 -16.59 -10.09
N GLU A 192 -2.25 -16.51 -11.21
CA GLU A 192 -1.69 -17.64 -11.96
C GLU A 192 -0.28 -17.30 -12.45
N GLY A 193 0.53 -18.32 -12.72
CA GLY A 193 1.91 -18.16 -13.20
C GLY A 193 2.94 -18.41 -12.11
N THR A 194 4.19 -18.12 -12.42
CA THR A 194 5.34 -18.56 -11.61
C THR A 194 6.34 -17.45 -11.34
N ILE A 195 7.09 -17.61 -10.25
CA ILE A 195 8.35 -16.91 -10.03
C ILE A 195 9.45 -17.97 -9.96
N VAL A 196 10.48 -17.83 -10.81
CA VAL A 196 11.59 -18.76 -10.88
C VAL A 196 12.81 -18.15 -10.20
N THR A 197 13.39 -18.90 -9.27
CA THR A 197 14.68 -18.60 -8.64
C THR A 197 15.70 -19.67 -9.03
N PRO A 198 17.01 -19.47 -8.79
CA PRO A 198 18.04 -20.46 -9.12
C PRO A 198 17.82 -21.83 -8.47
N GLU A 199 17.12 -21.88 -7.34
CA GLU A 199 16.87 -23.09 -6.56
C GLU A 199 15.56 -23.79 -6.93
N ARG A 200 14.53 -23.05 -7.35
CA ARG A 200 13.23 -23.62 -7.69
C ARG A 200 12.34 -22.70 -8.51
N GLU A 201 11.42 -23.32 -9.24
CA GLU A 201 10.23 -22.66 -9.77
C GLU A 201 9.11 -22.71 -8.72
N ILE A 202 8.46 -21.57 -8.47
CA ILE A 202 7.38 -21.43 -7.51
C ILE A 202 6.10 -21.11 -8.25
N ASP A 203 5.12 -22.01 -8.18
CA ASP A 203 3.76 -21.78 -8.68
C ASP A 203 3.01 -20.86 -7.73
N PHE A 204 2.60 -19.70 -8.24
CA PHE A 204 1.84 -18.69 -7.51
C PHE A 204 0.34 -18.75 -7.79
N LYS A 205 -0.16 -19.86 -8.36
CA LYS A 205 -1.60 -20.12 -8.40
C LYS A 205 -2.22 -19.90 -7.01
N GLY A 206 -3.18 -18.99 -6.93
CA GLY A 206 -3.82 -18.64 -5.67
C GLY A 206 -4.52 -17.29 -5.72
N ARG A 207 -4.29 -16.45 -4.71
CA ARG A 207 -5.00 -15.17 -4.48
C ARG A 207 -4.03 -14.01 -4.43
N GLY A 208 -4.55 -12.82 -4.69
CA GLY A 208 -3.75 -11.61 -4.57
C GLY A 208 -4.58 -10.36 -4.28
N VAL A 209 -3.86 -9.30 -3.99
CA VAL A 209 -4.38 -7.93 -3.87
C VAL A 209 -3.51 -7.02 -4.73
N PHE A 210 -4.14 -6.06 -5.39
CA PHE A 210 -3.46 -5.00 -6.11
C PHE A 210 -3.76 -3.64 -5.48
N ILE A 211 -2.72 -2.82 -5.37
CA ILE A 211 -2.79 -1.47 -4.82
C ILE A 211 -2.07 -0.52 -5.78
N HIS A 212 -2.75 0.55 -6.18
CA HIS A 212 -2.15 1.66 -6.91
C HIS A 212 -2.13 2.88 -6.00
N ALA A 213 -0.93 3.28 -5.60
CA ALA A 213 -0.71 4.39 -4.69
C ALA A 213 -0.01 5.55 -5.41
N LEU A 214 -0.37 6.78 -5.05
CA LEU A 214 0.33 7.98 -5.51
C LEU A 214 0.53 8.94 -4.34
N GLN A 215 1.80 9.19 -4.04
CA GLN A 215 2.28 10.19 -3.11
C GLN A 215 2.70 11.41 -3.94
N GLY A 216 1.85 12.44 -4.00
CA GLY A 216 2.06 13.64 -4.82
C GLY A 216 2.93 14.72 -4.16
N MET A 217 3.86 14.33 -3.28
CA MET A 217 4.91 15.16 -2.67
C MET A 217 5.92 14.24 -1.96
N LYS A 218 6.93 14.78 -1.25
CA LYS A 218 7.91 13.96 -0.53
C LYS A 218 7.19 13.06 0.51
N PRO A 219 7.45 11.74 0.54
CA PRO A 219 6.70 10.81 1.40
C PRO A 219 6.70 11.16 2.89
N HIS A 220 7.83 11.63 3.43
CA HIS A 220 7.96 12.01 4.84
C HIS A 220 7.16 13.28 5.23
N HIS A 221 6.71 14.07 4.25
CA HIS A 221 5.80 15.19 4.51
C HIS A 221 4.32 14.76 4.45
N LEU A 222 4.03 13.58 3.91
CA LEU A 222 2.66 13.06 3.82
C LEU A 222 2.27 12.23 5.04
N ALA A 223 3.20 11.43 5.55
CA ALA A 223 2.93 10.48 6.61
C ALA A 223 4.16 10.25 7.50
N ALA A 224 3.90 10.21 8.80
CA ALA A 224 4.85 9.87 9.84
C ALA A 224 4.77 8.39 10.23
N ARG A 225 3.61 7.75 10.05
CA ARG A 225 3.36 6.34 10.39
C ARG A 225 2.35 5.72 9.44
N TRP A 226 2.45 4.40 9.25
CA TRP A 226 1.49 3.62 8.47
C TRP A 226 1.12 2.32 9.16
N ASN A 227 -0.11 1.87 8.93
CA ASN A 227 -0.55 0.51 9.17
C ASN A 227 -1.18 -0.02 7.88
N PHE A 228 -0.73 -1.19 7.42
CA PHE A 228 -1.30 -1.89 6.29
C PHE A 228 -1.65 -3.31 6.69
N GLY A 229 -2.76 -3.84 6.17
CA GLY A 229 -3.14 -5.23 6.30
C GLY A 229 -3.91 -5.71 5.09
N THR A 230 -3.56 -6.89 4.59
CA THR A 230 -4.35 -7.63 3.60
C THR A 230 -4.60 -9.04 4.10
N PHE A 231 -5.87 -9.43 4.15
CA PHE A 231 -6.31 -10.75 4.59
C PHE A 231 -6.90 -11.51 3.41
N GLN A 232 -6.52 -12.79 3.27
CA GLN A 232 -6.98 -13.66 2.20
C GLN A 232 -7.43 -15.01 2.77
N SER A 233 -8.66 -15.39 2.49
CA SER A 233 -9.28 -16.66 2.91
C SER A 233 -10.09 -17.26 1.74
N PRO A 234 -10.67 -18.47 1.90
CA PRO A 234 -11.38 -19.16 0.82
C PRO A 234 -12.47 -18.33 0.13
N THR A 235 -13.25 -17.54 0.87
CA THR A 235 -14.34 -16.73 0.32
C THR A 235 -14.12 -15.23 0.53
N TYR A 236 -13.51 -14.82 1.65
CA TYR A 236 -13.26 -13.42 1.97
C TYR A 236 -11.88 -12.91 1.53
N SER A 237 -11.82 -11.61 1.26
CA SER A 237 -10.60 -10.83 1.39
C SER A 237 -10.87 -9.49 2.06
N ALA A 238 -9.86 -8.94 2.74
CA ALA A 238 -9.96 -7.62 3.35
C ALA A 238 -8.69 -6.81 3.12
N VAL A 239 -8.83 -5.51 2.96
CA VAL A 239 -7.75 -4.54 2.89
C VAL A 239 -7.97 -3.47 3.95
N PHE A 240 -6.90 -3.14 4.66
CA PHE A 240 -6.82 -2.06 5.64
C PHE A 240 -5.59 -1.22 5.31
N MET A 241 -5.75 0.10 5.22
CA MET A 241 -4.65 1.02 5.02
C MET A 241 -4.89 2.30 5.81
N GLU A 242 -3.96 2.63 6.67
CA GLU A 242 -3.99 3.81 7.51
C GLU A 242 -2.65 4.52 7.47
N TYR A 243 -2.69 5.85 7.42
CA TYR A 243 -1.54 6.66 7.74
C TYR A 243 -1.86 7.74 8.76
N THR A 244 -0.85 8.11 9.53
CA THR A 244 -0.86 9.31 10.38
C THR A 244 0.01 10.36 9.73
N THR A 245 -0.52 11.56 9.51
CA THR A 245 0.27 12.66 8.96
C THR A 245 1.37 13.10 9.95
N PRO A 246 2.41 13.82 9.50
CA PRO A 246 3.32 14.47 10.42
C PRO A 246 2.61 15.50 11.31
N PRO A 247 3.25 15.94 12.42
CA PRO A 247 2.70 16.97 13.31
C PRO A 247 2.34 18.29 12.61
N SER A 248 2.97 18.60 11.47
CA SER A 248 2.66 19.75 10.64
C SER A 248 1.20 19.79 10.18
N TYR A 249 0.55 18.64 10.03
CA TYR A 249 -0.87 18.50 9.67
C TYR A 249 -1.71 17.96 10.84
N GLY A 250 -1.28 18.23 12.08
CA GLY A 250 -2.03 17.90 13.30
C GLY A 250 -2.06 16.42 13.65
N SER A 251 -1.12 15.61 13.13
CA SER A 251 -1.10 14.15 13.34
C SER A 251 -2.44 13.48 13.00
N THR A 252 -3.04 13.95 11.91
CA THR A 252 -4.34 13.49 11.42
C THR A 252 -4.23 12.04 10.96
N ILE A 253 -5.14 11.19 11.46
CA ILE A 253 -5.25 9.78 11.05
C ILE A 253 -6.20 9.68 9.86
N VAL A 254 -5.75 9.03 8.79
CA VAL A 254 -6.56 8.73 7.62
C VAL A 254 -6.53 7.23 7.40
N GLY A 255 -7.65 6.57 7.70
CA GLY A 255 -7.84 5.13 7.52
C GLY A 255 -8.87 4.81 6.45
N VAL A 256 -8.51 3.97 5.49
CA VAL A 256 -9.38 3.45 4.42
C VAL A 256 -9.27 1.93 4.32
N GLY A 257 -10.33 1.28 3.90
CA GLY A 257 -10.30 -0.17 3.70
C GLY A 257 -11.56 -0.72 3.07
N GLY A 258 -11.59 -2.03 2.86
CA GLY A 258 -12.76 -2.73 2.36
C GLY A 258 -12.65 -4.24 2.48
N ILE A 259 -13.78 -4.92 2.38
CA ILE A 259 -13.93 -6.37 2.45
C ILE A 259 -14.72 -6.83 1.22
N ALA A 260 -14.22 -7.86 0.54
CA ALA A 260 -14.91 -8.52 -0.55
C ALA A 260 -15.23 -9.98 -0.19
N LYS A 261 -16.33 -10.50 -0.73
CA LYS A 261 -16.76 -11.90 -0.61
C LYS A 261 -17.43 -12.34 -1.90
N ASP A 262 -17.10 -13.53 -2.39
CA ASP A 262 -17.79 -14.20 -3.51
C ASP A 262 -17.99 -13.32 -4.75
N GLY A 263 -16.99 -12.49 -5.04
CA GLY A 263 -16.96 -11.61 -6.21
C GLY A 263 -17.64 -10.25 -6.04
N GLU A 264 -18.06 -9.89 -4.83
CA GLU A 264 -18.69 -8.61 -4.54
C GLU A 264 -17.98 -7.85 -3.41
N ILE A 265 -18.09 -6.52 -3.40
CA ILE A 265 -17.70 -5.70 -2.25
C ILE A 265 -18.80 -5.80 -1.18
N VAL A 266 -18.43 -6.25 0.02
CA VAL A 266 -19.32 -6.29 1.19
C VAL A 266 -19.37 -4.91 1.86
N ILE A 267 -18.22 -4.29 2.05
CA ILE A 267 -18.06 -2.93 2.59
C ILE A 267 -16.76 -2.32 2.03
N ALA A 268 -16.76 -1.02 1.78
CA ALA A 268 -15.55 -0.24 1.57
C ALA A 268 -15.79 1.19 2.07
N GLY A 269 -14.76 1.86 2.60
CA GLY A 269 -14.92 3.19 3.18
C GLY A 269 -13.86 3.54 4.22
N PRO A 270 -14.13 4.57 5.04
CA PRO A 270 -13.35 4.85 6.24
C PRO A 270 -13.34 3.63 7.18
N VAL A 271 -12.24 3.42 7.87
CA VAL A 271 -12.08 2.36 8.88
C VAL A 271 -11.75 2.96 10.24
N LYS A 272 -11.97 2.22 11.33
CA LYS A 272 -11.48 2.64 12.64
C LYS A 272 -9.96 2.56 12.68
N PRO A 273 -9.30 3.40 13.51
CA PRO A 273 -7.87 3.34 13.62
C PRO A 273 -7.35 1.96 14.01
N ALA A 274 -6.20 1.57 13.47
CA ALA A 274 -5.54 0.33 13.86
C ALA A 274 -5.15 0.39 15.35
N ILE A 275 -5.35 -0.70 16.07
CA ILE A 275 -4.95 -0.80 17.48
C ILE A 275 -3.82 -1.82 17.59
N HIS A 276 -2.62 -1.37 17.96
CA HIS A 276 -1.54 -2.24 18.43
C HIS A 276 -1.86 -2.64 19.87
N LEU A 277 -2.43 -3.84 20.04
CA LEU A 277 -2.91 -4.32 21.34
C LEU A 277 -1.76 -4.64 22.30
N GLU A 278 -0.64 -5.07 21.73
CA GLU A 278 0.62 -5.30 22.42
C GLU A 278 1.75 -4.85 21.49
N SER A 279 2.80 -4.25 22.07
CA SER A 279 4.01 -3.85 21.37
C SER A 279 5.23 -4.05 22.25
N VAL A 280 6.37 -4.32 21.63
CA VAL A 280 7.69 -4.39 22.29
C VAL A 280 8.61 -3.38 21.61
N GLU A 281 9.38 -2.65 22.41
CA GLU A 281 10.42 -1.76 21.88
C GLU A 281 11.49 -2.56 21.15
N ASP A 282 11.76 -2.22 19.90
CA ASP A 282 12.81 -2.87 19.12
C ASP A 282 14.18 -2.38 19.60
N SER A 283 15.01 -3.32 20.09
CA SER A 283 16.32 -3.03 20.68
C SER A 283 17.34 -2.38 19.73
N HIS A 284 17.05 -2.28 18.43
CA HIS A 284 17.92 -1.65 17.44
C HIS A 284 17.54 -0.19 17.14
N ASN A 285 16.25 0.14 17.19
CA ASN A 285 15.75 1.41 16.69
C ASN A 285 14.72 2.11 17.60
N ASP A 286 14.36 1.50 18.73
CA ASP A 286 13.52 2.08 19.77
C ASP A 286 12.04 2.25 19.36
N TRP A 287 11.62 1.73 18.20
CA TRP A 287 10.21 1.77 17.78
C TRP A 287 9.38 0.69 18.49
N PRO A 288 8.09 0.96 18.75
CA PRO A 288 7.18 -0.02 19.35
C PRO A 288 6.72 -1.02 18.28
N GLU A 289 7.50 -2.08 18.08
CA GLU A 289 7.14 -3.17 17.18
C GLU A 289 5.84 -3.85 17.65
N PRO A 290 4.79 -3.91 16.82
CA PRO A 290 3.54 -4.56 17.20
C PRO A 290 3.71 -6.07 17.38
N LYS A 291 3.16 -6.62 18.47
CA LYS A 291 3.06 -8.06 18.73
C LYS A 291 1.65 -8.59 18.55
N SER A 292 0.64 -7.73 18.62
CA SER A 292 -0.72 -8.06 18.22
C SER A 292 -1.46 -6.82 17.69
N ILE A 293 -2.39 -7.03 16.78
CA ILE A 293 -3.14 -5.96 16.11
C ILE A 293 -4.64 -6.23 16.09
N LYS A 294 -5.41 -5.16 15.96
CA LYS A 294 -6.84 -5.19 15.65
C LYS A 294 -7.14 -4.21 14.52
N PHE A 295 -7.78 -4.72 13.47
CA PHE A 295 -8.40 -3.94 12.40
C PHE A 295 -9.92 -4.05 12.52
N THR A 296 -10.62 -2.94 12.28
CA THR A 296 -12.08 -2.87 12.39
C THR A 296 -12.66 -2.09 11.21
N TRP A 297 -13.66 -2.69 10.57
CA TRP A 297 -14.49 -2.06 9.55
C TRP A 297 -15.92 -1.96 10.09
N ASP A 298 -16.51 -0.79 10.00
CA ASP A 298 -17.89 -0.54 10.36
C ASP A 298 -18.53 0.41 9.34
N GLY A 299 -19.80 0.19 9.06
CA GLY A 299 -20.52 1.02 8.11
C GLY A 299 -21.75 0.32 7.57
N LYS A 300 -22.00 0.50 6.27
CA LYS A 300 -23.12 -0.13 5.58
C LYS A 300 -22.67 -0.82 4.31
N SER A 301 -23.35 -1.90 3.96
CA SER A 301 -23.17 -2.58 2.68
C SER A 301 -23.82 -1.78 1.54
N LYS A 302 -23.63 -2.26 0.29
CA LYS A 302 -24.32 -1.72 -0.90
C LYS A 302 -25.85 -1.72 -0.79
N ASP A 303 -26.40 -2.63 0.02
CA ASP A 303 -27.84 -2.80 0.25
C ASP A 303 -28.33 -2.08 1.53
N ASP A 304 -27.57 -1.10 2.03
CA ASP A 304 -27.84 -0.30 3.24
C ASP A 304 -27.95 -1.12 4.55
N LYS A 305 -27.44 -2.37 4.56
CA LYS A 305 -27.39 -3.20 5.78
C LYS A 305 -26.20 -2.79 6.64
N PRO A 306 -26.34 -2.68 7.98
CA PRO A 306 -25.20 -2.48 8.86
C PRO A 306 -24.15 -3.56 8.69
N VAL A 307 -22.88 -3.18 8.64
CA VAL A 307 -21.75 -4.10 8.59
C VAL A 307 -20.80 -3.78 9.75
N ASP A 308 -20.42 -4.80 10.50
CA ASP A 308 -19.38 -4.75 11.52
C ASP A 308 -18.41 -5.90 11.29
N ALA A 309 -17.12 -5.61 11.14
CA ALA A 309 -16.10 -6.63 10.96
C ALA A 309 -14.85 -6.35 11.78
N VAL A 310 -14.25 -7.41 12.32
CA VAL A 310 -13.03 -7.35 13.12
C VAL A 310 -12.08 -8.45 12.68
N LEU A 311 -10.83 -8.08 12.43
CA LEU A 311 -9.70 -8.99 12.31
C LEU A 311 -8.71 -8.64 13.42
N GLN A 312 -8.43 -9.61 14.30
CA GLN A 312 -7.58 -9.41 15.46
C GLN A 312 -6.73 -10.64 15.72
N GLY A 313 -5.48 -10.45 16.12
CA GLY A 313 -4.62 -11.56 16.55
C GLY A 313 -3.18 -11.19 16.81
N SER A 314 -2.41 -12.19 17.20
CA SER A 314 -0.95 -12.10 17.32
C SER A 314 -0.31 -11.90 15.94
N MET A 315 0.73 -11.08 15.89
CA MET A 315 1.58 -10.90 14.70
C MET A 315 2.61 -12.02 14.55
N GLY A 316 2.73 -12.90 15.54
CA GLY A 316 3.69 -14.00 15.53
C GLY A 316 5.13 -13.49 15.49
N GLN A 317 6.01 -14.28 14.87
CA GLN A 317 7.35 -13.82 14.55
C GLN A 317 7.29 -12.85 13.38
N ARG A 318 7.91 -11.68 13.54
CA ARG A 318 8.15 -10.72 12.46
C ARG A 318 8.83 -11.40 11.28
N LEU A 319 8.33 -11.15 10.06
CA LEU A 319 9.00 -11.58 8.83
C LEU A 319 10.25 -10.75 8.61
N ASP A 320 10.09 -9.43 8.53
CA ASP A 320 11.20 -8.53 8.22
C ASP A 320 11.11 -7.20 8.98
N ARG A 321 12.26 -6.53 9.07
CA ARG A 321 12.42 -5.15 9.54
C ARG A 321 13.23 -4.39 8.49
N VAL A 322 12.54 -3.74 7.57
CA VAL A 322 13.15 -3.01 6.46
C VAL A 322 13.62 -1.64 6.94
N ASP A 323 14.92 -1.36 6.79
CA ASP A 323 15.48 -0.01 6.94
C ASP A 323 15.21 0.78 5.66
N VAL A 324 14.26 1.72 5.71
CA VAL A 324 13.88 2.51 4.53
C VAL A 324 15.07 3.32 4.02
N MET A 325 15.96 3.80 4.91
CA MET A 325 17.13 4.54 4.49
C MET A 325 18.15 3.64 3.80
N ALA A 326 18.24 2.36 4.14
CA ALA A 326 19.12 1.43 3.42
C ALA A 326 18.69 1.29 1.95
N GLU A 327 17.38 1.26 1.69
CA GLU A 327 16.80 1.07 0.35
C GLU A 327 16.80 2.34 -0.53
N VAL A 328 16.99 3.53 0.05
CA VAL A 328 17.05 4.78 -0.75
C VAL A 328 18.37 4.85 -1.52
N PRO A 329 18.34 5.00 -2.86
CA PRO A 329 19.55 5.13 -3.67
C PRO A 329 20.43 6.31 -3.24
N GLY A 330 21.75 6.14 -3.34
CA GLY A 330 22.73 7.14 -2.86
C GLY A 330 22.57 8.54 -3.47
N LEU A 331 22.21 8.63 -4.75
CA LEU A 331 21.94 9.90 -5.43
C LEU A 331 20.72 10.63 -4.86
N ILE A 332 19.72 9.90 -4.35
CA ILE A 332 18.54 10.51 -3.73
C ILE A 332 18.92 11.02 -2.34
N LYS A 333 19.69 10.25 -1.55
CA LYS A 333 20.15 10.66 -0.21
C LYS A 333 20.85 12.02 -0.18
N SER A 334 21.61 12.36 -1.23
CA SER A 334 22.31 13.65 -1.31
C SER A 334 21.38 14.83 -1.62
N ILE A 335 20.21 14.59 -2.22
CA ILE A 335 19.23 15.61 -2.61
C ILE A 335 18.18 15.84 -1.50
N VAL A 336 17.81 14.80 -0.75
CA VAL A 336 16.74 14.92 0.28
C VAL A 336 17.23 15.63 1.55
N GLY A 337 18.54 15.74 1.76
CA GLY A 337 19.12 16.21 3.02
C GLY A 337 18.95 15.16 4.13
N SER A 338 19.81 15.19 5.13
CA SER A 338 19.67 14.29 6.28
C SER A 338 18.35 14.55 6.98
N VAL A 339 17.45 13.56 7.03
CA VAL A 339 16.40 13.53 8.06
C VAL A 339 17.08 13.14 9.36
N ALA A 340 17.80 14.10 9.96
CA ALA A 340 18.66 13.86 11.10
C ALA A 340 17.82 13.40 12.30
N GLY A 341 18.04 12.17 12.74
CA GLY A 341 17.44 11.60 13.96
C GLY A 341 16.26 10.66 13.75
N THR A 342 15.67 10.59 12.56
CA THR A 342 14.60 9.61 12.27
C THR A 342 15.20 8.31 11.75
N LYS A 343 14.79 7.18 12.34
CA LYS A 343 15.18 5.84 11.89
C LYS A 343 13.99 5.20 11.17
N PRO A 344 13.69 5.48 9.89
CA PRO A 344 12.45 4.99 9.28
C PRO A 344 12.51 3.48 9.05
N TYR A 345 11.58 2.75 9.66
CA TYR A 345 11.51 1.29 9.59
C TYR A 345 10.11 0.81 9.22
N ILE A 346 10.06 -0.27 8.43
CA ILE A 346 8.84 -1.03 8.14
C ILE A 346 8.97 -2.39 8.79
N TYR A 347 8.07 -2.69 9.72
CA TYR A 347 7.92 -4.03 10.28
C TYR A 347 6.90 -4.80 9.44
N GLN A 348 7.31 -5.97 8.93
CA GLN A 348 6.46 -6.80 8.08
C GLN A 348 6.11 -8.11 8.80
N PHE A 349 4.85 -8.53 8.69
CA PHE A 349 4.32 -9.70 9.39
C PHE A 349 3.47 -10.57 8.47
N SER A 350 3.54 -11.88 8.71
CA SER A 350 2.59 -12.85 8.19
C SER A 350 2.48 -13.97 9.22
N PRO A 351 1.57 -13.86 10.20
CA PRO A 351 1.38 -14.89 11.21
C PRO A 351 1.18 -16.26 10.57
N GLN A 352 1.88 -17.28 11.07
CA GLN A 352 1.73 -18.64 10.59
C GLN A 352 0.41 -19.28 11.06
N ASP A 353 -0.05 -18.87 12.25
CA ASP A 353 -1.41 -19.15 12.70
C ASP A 353 -2.40 -18.30 11.90
N LYS A 354 -3.38 -18.95 11.26
CA LYS A 354 -4.43 -18.25 10.53
C LYS A 354 -5.26 -17.39 11.48
N LEU A 355 -5.42 -16.12 11.12
CA LEU A 355 -6.29 -15.22 11.87
C LEU A 355 -7.74 -15.40 11.44
N THR A 356 -8.67 -15.06 12.34
CA THR A 356 -10.12 -15.17 12.08
C THR A 356 -10.69 -13.79 11.80
N LEU A 357 -11.24 -13.61 10.60
CA LEU A 357 -12.12 -12.49 10.29
C LEU A 357 -13.51 -12.79 10.86
N LYS A 358 -14.01 -11.94 11.76
CA LYS A 358 -15.40 -11.99 12.23
C LYS A 358 -16.16 -10.88 11.55
N ILE A 359 -17.29 -11.18 10.91
CA ILE A 359 -18.09 -10.20 10.18
C ILE A 359 -19.58 -10.42 10.45
N ARG A 360 -20.30 -9.31 10.62
CA ARG A 360 -21.75 -9.28 10.71
C ARG A 360 -22.30 -8.36 9.62
N VAL A 361 -23.30 -8.81 8.89
CA VAL A 361 -24.03 -8.03 7.87
C VAL A 361 -25.53 -8.13 8.17
N GLY A 362 -26.12 -7.04 8.65
CA GLY A 362 -27.47 -7.08 9.24
C GLY A 362 -27.53 -8.08 10.39
N ASP A 363 -28.42 -9.05 10.30
CA ASP A 363 -28.60 -10.11 11.31
C ASP A 363 -27.76 -11.37 11.04
N THR A 364 -26.96 -11.39 9.97
CA THR A 364 -26.13 -12.55 9.61
C THR A 364 -24.71 -12.37 10.13
N GLU A 365 -24.24 -13.31 10.93
CA GLU A 365 -22.85 -13.39 11.40
C GLU A 365 -22.11 -14.50 10.64
N ASP A 366 -20.85 -14.24 10.30
CA ASP A 366 -19.95 -15.18 9.65
C ASP A 366 -18.54 -15.05 10.23
N THR A 367 -17.76 -16.13 10.16
CA THR A 367 -16.36 -16.14 10.58
C THR A 367 -15.55 -17.01 9.64
N GLU A 368 -14.43 -16.50 9.13
CA GLU A 368 -13.54 -17.28 8.26
C GLU A 368 -12.07 -17.09 8.66
N GLN A 369 -11.32 -18.19 8.64
CA GLN A 369 -9.88 -18.18 8.88
C GLN A 369 -9.11 -17.97 7.58
N GLY A 370 -8.03 -17.18 7.66
CA GLY A 370 -7.20 -16.88 6.51
C GLY A 370 -5.82 -16.37 6.89
N THR A 371 -5.05 -16.07 5.85
CA THR A 371 -3.69 -15.56 5.97
C THR A 371 -3.74 -14.03 5.98
N LEU A 372 -3.07 -13.42 6.95
CA LEU A 372 -2.84 -11.99 7.00
C LEU A 372 -1.40 -11.72 6.56
N TYR A 373 -1.21 -10.75 5.68
CA TYR A 373 0.03 -10.00 5.59
C TYR A 373 -0.19 -8.59 6.11
N SER A 374 0.72 -8.07 6.93
CA SER A 374 0.60 -6.72 7.48
C SER A 374 1.94 -5.99 7.55
N GLU A 375 1.86 -4.67 7.54
CA GLU A 375 3.00 -3.78 7.76
C GLU A 375 2.67 -2.75 8.84
N ALA A 376 3.66 -2.42 9.66
CA ALA A 376 3.63 -1.27 10.56
C ALA A 376 4.88 -0.42 10.30
N THR A 377 4.67 0.81 9.87
CA THR A 377 5.74 1.72 9.46
C THR A 377 5.86 2.86 10.43
N PHE A 378 7.10 3.17 10.81
CA PHE A 378 7.44 4.31 11.64
C PHE A 378 8.49 5.13 10.93
N ILE A 379 8.19 6.40 10.64
CA ILE A 379 9.08 7.32 9.93
C ILE A 379 9.62 8.37 10.89
N SER A 380 8.73 9.09 11.60
CA SER A 380 9.12 10.25 12.44
C SER A 380 8.24 10.43 13.65
#